data_AF-A0A7J5EGV8-F1
#
_entry.id   AF-A0A7J5EGV8-F1
#
_cell.length_a   1.000
_cell.length_b   1.000
_cell.length_c   1.000
_cell.angle_alpha   90.00
_cell.angle_beta   90.00
_cell.angle_gamma   90.00
#
_symmetry.space_group_name_H-M   'P 1'
#
loop_
_entity.id
_entity.type
_entity.pdbx_description
1 polymer ?
#
loop_
_entity_poly.entity_id
_entity_poly.type
_entity_poly.pdbx_seq_one_letter_code
_entity_poly.pdbx_strand_id
1 'polypeptide(L)'
;MAQLAADFLDRIPTEPGVYIMKDAAGKVIYVGKAKNLRTRVRQYFRPGGDERFFVAAGFLGKLLADIETVVVTDEKEALLLENHLVKRHQPKFN
;
A
#
# COMPACT_ATOMS: atom_id res chain seq x y z
N MET A 1 12.77 -7.33 5.71
CA MET A 1 11.68 -6.40 5.38
C MET A 1 12.28 -5.26 4.59
N ALA A 2 11.60 -4.73 3.58
CA ALA A 2 12.05 -3.57 2.83
C ALA A 2 12.50 -2.45 3.77
N GLN A 3 13.72 -1.94 3.57
CA GLN A 3 14.29 -0.87 4.39
C GLN A 3 13.77 0.48 3.88
N LEU A 4 12.49 0.77 4.14
CA LEU A 4 11.99 2.14 3.99
C LEU A 4 12.67 3.03 5.05
N ALA A 5 12.89 4.30 4.74
CA ALA A 5 13.48 5.25 5.68
C ALA A 5 12.71 5.22 7.01
N ALA A 6 13.42 5.27 8.15
CA ALA A 6 12.84 5.04 9.47
C ALA A 6 11.67 5.99 9.81
N ASP A 7 11.64 7.16 9.20
CA ASP A 7 10.63 8.19 9.36
C ASP A 7 9.55 8.21 8.25
N PHE A 8 9.69 7.40 7.21
CA PHE A 8 8.74 7.38 6.08
C PHE A 8 7.32 7.06 6.53
N LEU A 9 7.16 6.04 7.37
CA LEU A 9 5.85 5.63 7.90
C LEU A 9 5.18 6.73 8.74
N ASP A 10 5.97 7.65 9.28
CA ASP A 10 5.48 8.79 10.07
C ASP A 10 5.10 10.00 9.23
N ARG A 11 5.42 9.99 7.93
CA ARG A 11 5.01 11.02 6.98
C ARG A 11 3.74 10.65 6.22
N ILE A 12 3.32 9.38 6.28
CA ILE A 12 2.11 8.91 5.62
C ILE A 12 0.87 9.65 6.18
N PRO A 13 -0.01 10.20 5.33
CA PRO A 13 -1.24 10.87 5.77
C PRO A 13 -2.13 10.00 6.65
N THR A 14 -2.94 10.61 7.51
CA THR A 14 -3.95 9.92 8.33
C THR A 14 -5.35 9.93 7.71
N GLU A 15 -5.47 10.56 6.56
CA GLU A 15 -6.67 10.77 5.76
C GLU A 15 -7.04 9.50 4.94
N PRO A 16 -8.29 9.43 4.45
CA PRO A 16 -8.68 8.40 3.49
C PRO A 16 -7.91 8.57 2.18
N GLY A 17 -7.66 7.45 1.51
CA GLY A 17 -6.80 7.45 0.34
C GLY A 17 -6.52 6.09 -0.26
N VAL A 18 -5.70 6.11 -1.30
CA VAL A 18 -5.12 4.93 -1.94
C VAL A 18 -3.61 4.92 -1.72
N TYR A 19 -3.05 3.76 -1.39
CA TYR A 19 -1.61 3.52 -1.36
C TYR A 19 -1.20 2.60 -2.51
N ILE A 20 -0.07 2.91 -3.12
CA ILE A 20 0.48 2.22 -4.29
C ILE A 20 1.85 1.71 -3.89
N MET A 21 2.04 0.40 -3.96
CA MET A 21 3.30 -0.25 -3.63
C MET A 21 4.02 -0.64 -4.91
N LYS A 22 5.30 -0.33 -4.98
CA LYS A 22 6.14 -0.58 -6.15
C LYS A 22 7.37 -1.42 -5.80
N ASP A 23 7.86 -2.15 -6.79
CA ASP A 23 9.18 -2.80 -6.71
C ASP A 23 10.32 -1.85 -7.07
N ALA A 24 11.56 -2.34 -6.98
CA ALA A 24 12.76 -1.55 -7.25
C ALA A 24 12.87 -1.06 -8.71
N ALA A 25 12.12 -1.66 -9.64
CA ALA A 25 12.02 -1.21 -11.03
C ALA A 25 10.88 -0.18 -11.24
N GLY A 26 10.20 0.22 -10.16
CA GLY A 26 9.05 1.14 -10.21
C GLY A 26 7.75 0.48 -10.69
N LYS A 27 7.71 -0.85 -10.85
CA LYS A 27 6.50 -1.56 -11.25
C LYS A 27 5.52 -1.61 -10.08
N VAL A 28 4.27 -1.26 -10.33
CA VAL A 28 3.19 -1.39 -9.35
C VAL A 28 2.92 -2.86 -9.07
N ILE A 29 3.14 -3.28 -7.82
CA ILE A 29 2.98 -4.68 -7.38
C ILE A 29 1.71 -4.88 -6.54
N TYR A 30 1.22 -3.82 -5.90
CA TYR A 30 0.00 -3.84 -5.11
C TYR A 30 -0.62 -2.44 -4.99
N VAL A 31 -1.94 -2.37 -5.02
CA VAL A 31 -2.73 -1.15 -4.79
C VAL A 31 -3.78 -1.48 -3.74
N GLY A 32 -3.98 -0.59 -2.78
CA GLY A 32 -5.10 -0.73 -1.85
C GLY A 32 -5.58 0.61 -1.34
N LYS A 33 -6.78 0.61 -0.75
CA LYS A 33 -7.39 1.79 -0.13
C LYS A 33 -7.46 1.70 1.39
N ALA A 34 -7.60 2.85 2.03
CA ALA A 34 -7.76 2.94 3.48
C ALA A 34 -8.61 4.14 3.88
N LYS A 35 -9.30 4.04 5.02
CA LYS A 35 -9.89 5.21 5.72
C LYS A 35 -8.83 6.06 6.41
N ASN A 36 -7.69 5.44 6.74
CA ASN A 36 -6.52 6.05 7.35
C ASN A 36 -5.28 5.38 6.74
N LEU A 37 -4.62 6.08 5.83
CA LEU A 37 -3.47 5.56 5.07
C LEU A 37 -2.35 5.07 5.99
N ARG A 38 -1.96 5.88 6.98
CA ARG A 38 -0.88 5.53 7.92
C ARG A 38 -1.13 4.24 8.68
N THR A 39 -2.31 4.10 9.28
CA THR A 39 -2.69 2.92 10.05
C THR A 39 -2.66 1.67 9.16
N ARG A 40 -3.21 1.78 7.95
CA ARG A 40 -3.26 0.66 7.02
C ARG A 40 -1.88 0.26 6.51
N VAL A 41 -1.04 1.23 6.14
CA VAL A 41 0.31 0.92 5.65
C VAL A 41 1.17 0.32 6.76
N ARG A 42 1.07 0.82 8.01
CA ARG A 42 1.80 0.26 9.16
C ARG A 42 1.48 -1.21 9.44
N GLN A 43 0.29 -1.71 9.10
CA GLN A 43 -0.08 -3.11 9.28
C GLN A 43 0.84 -4.07 8.51
N TYR A 44 1.32 -3.68 7.33
CA TYR A 44 2.24 -4.52 6.54
C TYR A 44 3.64 -4.69 7.16
N PHE A 45 4.02 -3.80 8.08
CA PHE A 45 5.33 -3.81 8.73
C PHE A 45 5.32 -4.42 10.13
N ARG A 46 4.14 -4.81 10.63
CA ARG A 46 3.98 -5.47 11.92
C ARG A 46 3.78 -6.97 11.72
N PRO A 47 4.49 -7.84 12.47
CA PRO A 47 4.19 -9.27 12.48
C PRO A 47 2.71 -9.51 12.80
N GLY A 48 2.02 -10.30 11.97
CA GLY A 48 0.58 -10.56 12.12
C GLY A 48 -0.33 -9.35 11.89
N GLY A 49 0.18 -8.22 11.38
CA GLY A 49 -0.61 -7.02 11.14
C GLY A 49 -1.54 -7.12 9.91
N ASP A 50 -1.23 -8.01 8.96
CA ASP A 50 -2.08 -8.35 7.83
C ASP A 50 -1.95 -9.84 7.50
N GLU A 51 -3.08 -10.55 7.45
CA GLU A 51 -3.13 -12.01 7.34
C GLU A 51 -3.21 -12.52 5.90
N ARG A 52 -3.28 -11.63 4.90
CA ARG A 52 -3.33 -12.08 3.51
C ARG A 52 -2.05 -12.83 3.18
N PHE A 53 -2.18 -13.96 2.51
CA PHE A 53 -1.10 -14.93 2.29
C PHE A 53 0.17 -14.29 1.71
N PHE A 54 0.05 -13.39 0.74
CA PHE A 54 1.21 -12.73 0.13
C PHE A 54 1.97 -11.78 1.08
N VAL A 55 1.31 -11.29 2.13
CA VAL A 55 1.93 -10.53 3.22
C VAL A 55 2.50 -11.48 4.27
N ALA A 56 1.68 -12.41 4.77
CA ALA A 56 2.06 -13.36 5.82
C ALA A 56 3.24 -14.26 5.42
N ALA A 57 3.29 -14.72 4.16
CA ALA A 57 4.40 -15.48 3.60
C ALA A 57 5.61 -14.60 3.21
N GLY A 58 5.54 -13.29 3.42
CA GLY A 58 6.62 -12.33 3.18
C GLY A 58 6.90 -12.00 1.71
N PHE A 59 6.03 -12.37 0.77
CA PHE A 59 6.26 -12.10 -0.66
C PHE A 59 6.23 -10.61 -0.98
N LEU A 60 5.27 -9.87 -0.41
CA LEU A 60 5.18 -8.43 -0.60
C LEU A 60 6.45 -7.73 -0.10
N GLY A 61 6.85 -8.02 1.14
CA GLY A 61 7.99 -7.37 1.79
C GLY A 61 9.35 -7.66 1.14
N LYS A 62 9.46 -8.70 0.30
CA LYS A 62 10.66 -9.00 -0.50
C LYS A 62 10.76 -8.15 -1.77
N LEU A 63 9.62 -7.78 -2.36
CA LEU A 63 9.58 -7.01 -3.61
C LEU A 63 9.43 -5.52 -3.38
N LEU A 64 8.77 -5.13 -2.29
CA LEU A 64 8.48 -3.74 -1.95
C LEU A 64 9.77 -2.92 -1.89
N ALA A 65 9.83 -1.85 -2.67
CA ALA A 65 10.91 -0.87 -2.64
C ALA A 65 10.39 0.55 -2.38
N ASP A 66 9.14 0.84 -2.77
CA ASP A 66 8.56 2.17 -2.65
C ASP A 66 7.05 2.13 -2.38
N ILE A 67 6.56 3.18 -1.71
CA ILE A 67 5.14 3.40 -1.41
C ILE A 67 4.78 4.84 -1.76
N GLU A 68 3.77 4.99 -2.61
CA GLU A 68 3.11 6.27 -2.87
C GLU A 68 1.72 6.30 -2.22
N THR A 69 1.23 7.49 -1.90
CA THR A 69 -0.12 7.68 -1.40
C THR A 69 -0.84 8.82 -2.10
N VAL A 70 -2.13 8.63 -2.37
CA VAL A 70 -3.04 9.66 -2.88
C VAL A 70 -4.15 9.84 -1.85
N VAL A 71 -4.22 11.03 -1.26
CA VAL A 71 -5.30 11.43 -0.35
C VAL A 71 -6.55 11.77 -1.17
N VAL A 72 -7.71 11.35 -0.69
CA VAL A 72 -9.01 11.69 -1.28
C VAL A 72 -9.96 12.22 -0.21
N THR A 73 -11.15 12.66 -0.62
CA THR A 73 -12.12 13.29 0.29
C THR A 73 -12.82 12.26 1.18
N ASP A 74 -13.16 11.09 0.62
CA ASP A 74 -13.93 10.07 1.31
C ASP A 74 -13.62 8.62 0.86
N GLU A 75 -14.30 7.66 1.47
CA GLU A 75 -14.13 6.24 1.18
C GLU A 75 -14.63 5.83 -0.22
N LYS A 76 -15.62 6.54 -0.77
CA LYS A 76 -16.17 6.24 -2.10
C LYS A 76 -15.19 6.65 -3.17
N GLU A 77 -14.59 7.84 -3.05
CA GLU A 77 -13.52 8.27 -3.95
C GLU A 77 -12.32 7.33 -3.88
N ALA A 78 -11.95 6.88 -2.66
CA ALA A 78 -10.85 5.93 -2.49
C ALA A 78 -11.14 4.59 -3.20
N LEU A 79 -12.38 4.11 -3.12
CA LEU A 79 -12.84 2.90 -3.82
C LEU A 79 -12.81 3.08 -5.34
N LEU A 80 -13.27 4.21 -5.87
CA LEU A 80 -13.26 4.46 -7.32
C LEU A 80 -11.83 4.59 -7.85
N LEU A 81 -10.98 5.33 -7.15
CA LEU A 81 -9.58 5.51 -7.53
C LEU A 81 -8.79 4.21 -7.46
N GLU A 82 -8.94 3.43 -6.40
CA GLU A 82 -8.30 2.12 -6.28
C GLU A 82 -8.72 1.21 -7.44
N ASN A 83 -10.02 1.09 -7.71
CA ASN A 83 -10.52 0.29 -8.83
C ASN A 83 -9.93 0.72 -10.18
N HIS A 84 -9.82 2.04 -10.41
CA HIS A 84 -9.20 2.57 -11.62
C HIS A 84 -7.72 2.16 -11.72
N LEU A 85 -6.95 2.31 -10.64
CA LEU A 85 -5.53 2.00 -10.60
C LEU A 85 -5.26 0.49 -10.71
N VAL A 86 -6.06 -0.35 -10.05
CA VAL A 86 -5.97 -1.82 -10.19
C VAL A 86 -6.22 -2.23 -11.63
N LYS A 87 -7.27 -1.70 -12.28
CA LYS A 87 -7.55 -2.00 -13.69
C LYS A 87 -6.43 -1.53 -14.62
N ARG A 88 -5.87 -0.34 -14.38
CA ARG A 88 -4.82 0.27 -15.18
C ARG A 88 -3.48 -0.48 -15.08
N HIS A 89 -3.09 -0.88 -13.87
CA HIS A 89 -1.77 -1.43 -13.60
C HIS A 89 -1.73 -2.96 -13.54
N GLN A 90 -2.87 -3.63 -13.34
CA GLN A 90 -2.99 -5.08 -13.15
C GLN A 90 -1.93 -5.62 -12.17
N PRO A 91 -1.87 -5.10 -10.92
CA PRO A 91 -0.78 -5.42 -10.00
C PRO A 91 -0.81 -6.90 -9.61
N LYS A 92 0.39 -7.47 -9.39
CA LYS A 92 0.57 -8.90 -9.12
C LYS A 92 -0.22 -9.43 -7.91
N PHE A 93 -0.41 -8.60 -6.88
CA PHE A 93 -0.98 -9.03 -5.60
C PHE A 93 -2.40 -8.51 -5.33
N ASN A 94 -3.03 -7.88 -6.32
CA ASN A 94 -4.45 -7.51 -6.27
C ASN A 94 -5.33 -8.65 -6.77
#